data_AF-A0A315TCN4-F1
#
_entry.id   AF-A0A315TCN4-F1
#
_cell.length_a   1.000
_cell.length_b   1.000
_cell.length_c   1.000
_cell.angle_alpha   90.00
_cell.angle_beta   90.00
_cell.angle_gamma   90.00
#
_symmetry.space_group_name_H-M   'P 1'
#
loop_
_entity.id
_entity.type
_entity.pdbx_description
1 polymer ?
#
loop_
_entity_poly.entity_id
_entity_poly.type
_entity_poly.pdbx_seq_one_letter_code
_entity_poly.pdbx_strand_id
1 'polypeptide(L)'
;MTSAPASSGAADTAPTEPSSAPDTPAPTAANWQTLKTPDGKLQFDHPAEWTIKDRGAEATPGGVFLEVLNPGGKSLATLRTNVATSAECTPRIPYSVLDLVPVPALAQQGVTPHFIFELRLYPAEKDPTKANVMAYGLSSAPKPAGPDACPIFHYFTWPPGGASFGGVYNPLDTTPGNEPNVDTPEAYMNTAEYQNVKRMITSLRPAGQ
;
A
#
# COMPACT_ATOMS: atom_id res chain seq x y z
N MET A 1 -35.75 18.59 -64.79
CA MET A 1 -34.90 19.73 -64.38
C MET A 1 -35.18 19.93 -62.89
N THR A 2 -34.31 19.35 -62.05
CA THR A 2 -33.34 20.03 -61.12
C THR A 2 -34.02 20.50 -59.83
N SER A 3 -33.59 20.24 -58.59
CA SER A 3 -32.32 19.73 -58.03
C SER A 3 -32.57 19.19 -56.60
N ALA A 4 -31.74 18.26 -56.14
CA ALA A 4 -31.52 17.99 -54.71
C ALA A 4 -30.33 18.82 -54.19
N PRO A 5 -30.25 19.12 -52.89
CA PRO A 5 -28.98 19.28 -52.21
C PRO A 5 -28.73 18.16 -51.19
N ALA A 6 -27.50 17.68 -51.18
CA ALA A 6 -26.94 16.74 -50.22
C ALA A 6 -26.70 17.43 -48.87
N SER A 7 -27.06 16.75 -47.77
CA SER A 7 -26.70 17.20 -46.43
C SER A 7 -25.35 16.63 -46.03
N SER A 8 -24.49 17.56 -45.63
CA SER A 8 -23.11 17.43 -45.16
C SER A 8 -22.92 16.48 -43.99
N GLY A 9 -21.78 15.78 -44.00
CA GLY A 9 -21.33 14.91 -42.92
C GLY A 9 -21.06 15.66 -41.62
N ALA A 10 -21.45 15.03 -40.51
CA ALA A 10 -20.95 15.34 -39.18
C ALA A 10 -19.84 14.35 -38.85
N ALA A 11 -18.62 14.84 -38.75
CA ALA A 11 -17.51 14.10 -38.17
C ALA A 11 -17.80 13.92 -36.67
N ASP A 12 -17.81 12.68 -36.22
CA ASP A 12 -17.94 12.29 -34.82
C ASP A 12 -16.62 12.59 -34.11
N THR A 13 -16.51 13.78 -33.51
CA THR A 13 -15.41 14.12 -32.59
C THR A 13 -15.59 13.30 -31.32
N ALA A 14 -14.82 12.22 -31.20
CA ALA A 14 -14.66 11.47 -29.96
C ALA A 14 -14.21 12.42 -28.83
N PRO A 15 -14.75 12.31 -27.60
CA PRO A 15 -14.29 13.09 -26.47
C PRO A 15 -12.81 12.81 -26.22
N THR A 16 -11.98 13.86 -26.31
CA THR A 16 -10.59 13.82 -25.84
C THR A 16 -10.64 13.81 -24.32
N GLU A 17 -10.34 12.67 -23.72
CA GLU A 17 -10.20 12.52 -22.28
C GLU A 17 -9.01 13.37 -21.81
N PRO A 18 -9.17 14.28 -20.82
CA PRO A 18 -8.06 15.06 -20.31
C PRO A 18 -7.08 14.15 -19.56
N SER A 19 -5.95 13.87 -20.22
CA SER A 19 -4.73 13.39 -19.58
C SER A 19 -4.17 14.48 -18.68
N SER A 20 -4.19 14.23 -17.36
CA SER A 20 -3.19 14.61 -16.35
C SER A 20 -3.76 14.28 -14.98
N ALA A 21 -3.58 13.04 -14.52
CA ALA A 21 -3.56 12.81 -13.08
C ALA A 21 -2.42 13.68 -12.49
N PRO A 22 -2.58 14.29 -11.31
CA PRO A 22 -1.46 14.94 -10.65
C PRO A 22 -0.28 13.97 -10.59
N ASP A 23 0.90 14.41 -11.03
CA ASP A 23 2.12 13.61 -10.92
C ASP A 23 2.30 13.21 -9.46
N THR A 24 2.12 11.92 -9.17
CA THR A 24 2.42 11.39 -7.85
C THR A 24 3.91 11.63 -7.62
N PRO A 25 4.31 12.31 -6.53
CA PRO A 25 5.72 12.64 -6.30
C PRO A 25 6.60 11.38 -6.37
N ALA A 26 7.78 11.48 -6.98
CA ALA A 26 8.66 10.32 -7.10
C ALA A 26 9.39 10.03 -5.78
N PRO A 27 9.78 8.77 -5.52
CA PRO A 27 10.66 8.40 -4.40
C PRO A 27 11.97 9.18 -4.46
N THR A 28 12.38 9.78 -3.35
CA THR A 28 13.49 10.75 -3.31
C THR A 28 14.79 10.19 -2.74
N ALA A 29 14.78 9.01 -2.12
CA ALA A 29 15.99 8.40 -1.57
C ALA A 29 17.03 8.13 -2.68
N ALA A 30 18.26 8.59 -2.47
CA ALA A 30 19.31 8.54 -3.48
C ALA A 30 19.91 7.14 -3.69
N ASN A 31 20.02 6.34 -2.63
CA ASN A 31 20.66 5.03 -2.66
C ASN A 31 19.69 3.95 -2.23
N TRP A 32 19.44 2.97 -3.11
CA TRP A 32 18.56 1.83 -2.85
C TRP A 32 19.39 0.55 -2.86
N GLN A 33 19.07 -0.36 -1.95
CA GLN A 33 19.65 -1.70 -1.89
C GLN A 33 18.55 -2.76 -1.85
N THR A 34 18.87 -3.96 -2.31
CA THR A 34 17.94 -5.10 -2.28
C THR A 34 18.24 -5.96 -1.06
N LEU A 35 17.23 -6.14 -0.21
CA LEU A 35 17.25 -7.15 0.84
C LEU A 35 16.60 -8.43 0.33
N LYS A 36 17.26 -9.57 0.54
CA LYS A 36 16.66 -10.90 0.41
C LYS A 36 16.23 -11.40 1.80
N THR A 37 15.03 -11.97 1.91
CA THR A 37 14.53 -12.52 3.18
C THR A 37 15.42 -13.67 3.67
N PRO A 38 15.46 -13.95 5.00
CA PRO A 38 16.29 -15.02 5.55
C PRO A 38 16.01 -16.41 4.96
N ASP A 39 14.76 -16.68 4.56
CA ASP A 39 14.37 -17.93 3.89
C ASP A 39 14.70 -17.96 2.38
N GLY A 40 15.22 -16.85 1.84
CA GLY A 40 15.63 -16.70 0.45
C GLY A 40 14.49 -16.66 -0.56
N LYS A 41 13.23 -16.57 -0.13
CA LYS A 41 12.06 -16.69 -1.02
C LYS A 41 11.52 -15.36 -1.55
N LEU A 42 11.72 -14.28 -0.80
CA LEU A 42 11.30 -12.93 -1.18
C LEU A 42 12.49 -11.98 -1.17
N GLN A 43 12.36 -10.91 -1.92
CA GLN A 43 13.26 -9.77 -1.84
C GLN A 43 12.50 -8.47 -2.09
N PHE A 44 12.99 -7.38 -1.53
CA PHE A 44 12.48 -6.03 -1.76
C PHE A 44 13.62 -5.03 -1.72
N ASP A 45 13.41 -3.88 -2.35
CA ASP A 45 14.37 -2.79 -2.37
C ASP A 45 14.01 -1.79 -1.26
N HIS A 46 15.01 -1.24 -0.57
CA HIS A 46 14.83 -0.21 0.45
C HIS A 46 15.95 0.83 0.40
N PRO A 47 15.70 2.06 0.89
CA PRO A 47 16.75 3.05 1.09
C PRO A 47 17.88 2.51 1.96
N ALA A 48 19.13 2.80 1.58
CA ALA A 48 20.32 2.26 2.24
C ALA A 48 20.46 2.70 3.70
N GLU A 49 19.93 3.88 4.04
CA GLU A 49 19.90 4.45 5.38
C GLU A 49 18.83 3.83 6.30
N TRP A 50 17.89 3.05 5.76
CA TRP A 50 16.90 2.35 6.57
C TRP A 50 17.48 1.08 7.18
N THR A 51 17.04 0.79 8.41
CA THR A 51 17.47 -0.40 9.14
C THR A 51 16.42 -1.50 9.00
N ILE A 52 16.84 -2.70 8.61
CA ILE A 52 15.99 -3.89 8.62
C ILE A 52 16.34 -4.72 9.85
N LYS A 53 15.39 -4.86 10.78
CA LYS A 53 15.53 -5.73 11.95
C LYS A 53 14.91 -7.10 11.66
N ASP A 54 15.69 -8.15 11.86
CA ASP A 54 15.17 -9.51 11.88
C ASP A 54 14.47 -9.80 13.21
N ARG A 55 13.19 -10.16 13.13
CA ARG A 55 12.31 -10.51 14.26
C ARG A 55 11.91 -11.98 14.18
N GLY A 56 12.73 -12.83 13.56
CA GLY A 56 12.45 -14.25 13.32
C GLY A 56 12.08 -15.07 14.56
N ALA A 57 12.54 -14.65 15.75
CA ALA A 57 12.13 -15.27 17.02
C ALA A 57 10.63 -15.10 17.35
N GLU A 58 9.98 -14.09 16.76
CA GLU A 58 8.54 -13.80 16.88
C GLU A 58 7.75 -14.21 15.63
N ALA A 59 8.40 -14.86 14.66
CA ALA A 59 7.74 -15.34 13.47
C ALA A 59 6.91 -16.60 13.77
N THR A 60 5.81 -16.78 13.02
CA THR A 60 5.13 -18.07 12.96
C THR A 60 6.13 -19.15 12.53
N PRO A 61 6.07 -20.40 13.04
CA PRO A 61 6.99 -21.44 12.62
C PRO A 61 7.11 -21.56 11.09
N GLY A 62 8.34 -21.52 10.58
CA GLY A 62 8.62 -21.57 9.13
C GLY A 62 8.30 -20.28 8.35
N GLY A 63 7.92 -19.21 9.05
CA GLY A 63 7.72 -17.87 8.50
C GLY A 63 8.92 -16.95 8.69
N VAL A 64 8.85 -15.80 8.04
CA VAL A 64 9.77 -14.66 8.16
C VAL A 64 9.06 -13.56 8.92
N PHE A 65 9.79 -12.82 9.75
CA PHE A 65 9.32 -11.57 10.32
C PHE A 65 10.45 -10.54 10.28
N LEU A 66 10.28 -9.51 9.45
CA LEU A 66 11.18 -8.36 9.36
C LEU A 66 10.45 -7.08 9.74
N GLU A 67 11.15 -6.19 10.41
CA GLU A 67 10.71 -4.83 10.70
C GLU A 67 11.61 -3.82 9.97
N VAL A 68 11.01 -2.86 9.29
CA VAL A 68 11.71 -1.78 8.58
C VAL A 68 11.64 -0.52 9.41
N LEU A 69 12.80 0.05 9.73
CA LEU A 69 12.91 1.30 10.48
C LEU A 69 13.54 2.41 9.64
N ASN A 70 13.03 3.62 9.80
CA ASN A 70 13.70 4.82 9.29
C ASN A 70 15.00 5.12 10.09
N PRO A 71 15.84 6.09 9.68
CA PRO A 71 17.06 6.44 10.41
C PRO A 71 16.81 6.97 11.84
N GLY A 72 15.62 7.51 12.11
CA GLY A 72 15.17 7.92 13.44
C GLY A 72 14.67 6.78 14.33
N GLY A 73 14.63 5.55 13.83
CA GLY A 73 14.17 4.36 14.57
C GLY A 73 12.66 4.12 14.55
N LYS A 74 11.87 4.91 13.81
CA LYS A 74 10.43 4.70 13.62
C LYS A 74 10.18 3.47 12.76
N SER A 75 9.25 2.62 13.21
CA SER A 75 8.76 1.50 12.43
C SER A 75 7.89 1.99 11.26
N LEU A 76 8.34 1.72 10.04
CA LEU A 76 7.64 2.07 8.81
C LEU A 76 6.75 0.93 8.32
N ALA A 77 7.27 -0.30 8.33
CA ALA A 77 6.53 -1.46 7.85
C ALA A 77 7.04 -2.76 8.48
N THR A 78 6.20 -3.79 8.47
CA THR A 78 6.59 -5.14 8.81
C THR A 78 6.28 -6.10 7.68
N LEU A 79 7.23 -6.98 7.34
CA LEU A 79 7.03 -8.11 6.44
C LEU A 79 6.86 -9.36 7.28
N ARG A 80 5.74 -10.08 7.11
CA ARG A 80 5.49 -11.37 7.77
C ARG A 80 5.04 -12.40 6.74
N THR A 81 5.56 -13.61 6.82
CA THR A 81 5.12 -14.74 5.96
C THR A 81 4.61 -15.90 6.80
N ASN A 82 3.92 -16.84 6.14
CA ASN A 82 3.24 -17.95 6.79
C ASN A 82 2.25 -17.50 7.88
N VAL A 83 1.51 -16.43 7.60
CA VAL A 83 0.47 -15.92 8.49
C VAL A 83 -0.90 -16.44 8.05
N ALA A 84 -1.80 -16.62 9.02
CA ALA A 84 -3.20 -16.87 8.73
C ALA A 84 -3.84 -15.61 8.13
N THR A 85 -4.61 -15.77 7.06
CA THR A 85 -5.26 -14.66 6.33
C THR A 85 -6.75 -14.56 6.61
N SER A 86 -7.29 -15.44 7.46
CA SER A 86 -8.69 -15.39 7.85
C SER A 86 -8.94 -14.16 8.71
N ALA A 87 -9.82 -13.28 8.24
CA ALA A 87 -10.22 -12.09 8.95
C ALA A 87 -11.75 -11.96 8.95
N GLU A 88 -12.32 -11.62 10.10
CA GLU A 88 -13.76 -11.37 10.22
C GLU A 88 -14.10 -9.97 9.71
N CYS A 89 -15.15 -9.88 8.89
CA CYS A 89 -15.63 -8.61 8.35
C CYS A 89 -16.69 -7.97 9.26
N THR A 90 -16.42 -7.94 10.56
CA THR A 90 -17.32 -7.38 11.57
C THR A 90 -16.50 -6.58 12.59
N PRO A 91 -16.81 -5.28 12.80
CA PRO A 91 -17.90 -4.50 12.21
C PRO A 91 -17.62 -4.01 10.77
N ARG A 92 -18.67 -3.55 10.08
CA ARG A 92 -18.57 -2.80 8.81
C ARG A 92 -18.39 -1.32 9.14
N ILE A 93 -17.34 -0.70 8.59
CA ILE A 93 -16.85 0.60 9.03
C ILE A 93 -16.71 1.54 7.81
N PRO A 94 -17.11 2.81 7.90
CA PRO A 94 -16.86 3.79 6.84
C PRO A 94 -15.36 3.88 6.51
N TYR A 95 -15.07 4.04 5.22
CA TYR A 95 -13.68 4.00 4.74
C TYR A 95 -13.42 4.97 3.61
N SER A 96 -12.14 5.27 3.39
CA SER A 96 -11.65 5.89 2.17
C SER A 96 -10.42 5.13 1.68
N VAL A 97 -10.31 4.97 0.36
CA VAL A 97 -9.11 4.48 -0.31
C VAL A 97 -8.41 5.67 -0.93
N LEU A 98 -7.16 5.87 -0.56
CA LEU A 98 -6.36 7.04 -0.92
C LEU A 98 -5.39 6.72 -2.06
N ASP A 99 -4.85 5.51 -2.06
CA ASP A 99 -3.95 5.02 -3.11
C ASP A 99 -4.20 3.53 -3.37
N LEU A 100 -4.02 3.12 -4.62
CA LEU A 100 -4.24 1.74 -5.07
C LEU A 100 -3.38 1.45 -6.31
N VAL A 101 -2.40 0.56 -6.19
CA VAL A 101 -1.49 0.21 -7.28
C VAL A 101 -1.30 -1.31 -7.37
N PRO A 102 -1.48 -1.96 -8.53
CA PRO A 102 -1.26 -3.39 -8.67
C PRO A 102 0.22 -3.77 -8.51
N VAL A 103 0.49 -4.95 -7.94
CA VAL A 103 1.84 -5.51 -7.74
C VAL A 103 1.93 -6.87 -8.45
N PRO A 104 2.09 -6.88 -9.79
CA PRO A 104 2.02 -8.10 -10.60
C PRO A 104 3.14 -9.11 -10.33
N ALA A 105 4.29 -8.67 -9.79
CA ALA A 105 5.38 -9.56 -9.42
C ALA A 105 4.98 -10.60 -8.35
N LEU A 106 3.91 -10.32 -7.59
CA LEU A 106 3.38 -11.20 -6.55
C LEU A 106 2.09 -11.91 -6.98
N ALA A 107 1.76 -11.92 -8.26
CA ALA A 107 0.58 -12.62 -8.75
C ALA A 107 0.68 -14.13 -8.41
N GLN A 108 -0.36 -14.65 -7.77
CA GLN A 108 -0.47 -16.05 -7.37
C GLN A 108 -1.87 -16.54 -7.67
N GLN A 109 -2.00 -17.74 -8.24
CA GLN A 109 -3.30 -18.39 -8.48
C GLN A 109 -4.30 -17.51 -9.25
N GLY A 110 -3.81 -16.69 -10.19
CA GLY A 110 -4.64 -15.77 -10.99
C GLY A 110 -5.08 -14.50 -10.26
N VAL A 111 -4.65 -14.28 -9.01
CA VAL A 111 -4.91 -13.06 -8.26
C VAL A 111 -3.65 -12.20 -8.21
N THR A 112 -3.75 -10.97 -8.71
CA THR A 112 -2.71 -9.95 -8.58
C THR A 112 -3.00 -9.11 -7.33
N PRO A 113 -2.12 -9.13 -6.31
CA PRO A 113 -2.29 -8.23 -5.17
C PRO A 113 -2.07 -6.78 -5.58
N HIS A 114 -2.50 -5.87 -4.73
CA HIS A 114 -2.27 -4.44 -4.89
C HIS A 114 -1.69 -3.86 -3.60
N PHE A 115 -0.86 -2.83 -3.74
CA PHE A 115 -0.62 -1.88 -2.67
C PHE A 115 -1.88 -1.03 -2.49
N ILE A 116 -2.30 -0.82 -1.26
CA ILE A 116 -3.41 0.06 -0.90
C ILE A 116 -2.96 0.96 0.25
N PHE A 117 -3.32 2.24 0.19
CA PHE A 117 -3.33 3.14 1.36
C PHE A 117 -4.77 3.52 1.63
N GLU A 118 -5.25 3.23 2.83
CA GLU A 118 -6.67 3.39 3.17
C GLU A 118 -6.86 3.78 4.63
N LEU A 119 -8.05 4.29 4.93
CA LEU A 119 -8.46 4.68 6.26
C LEU A 119 -9.77 4.00 6.69
N ARG A 120 -9.95 3.90 8.00
CA ARG A 120 -11.21 3.54 8.66
C ARG A 120 -11.57 4.61 9.66
N LEU A 121 -12.82 5.06 9.59
CA LEU A 121 -13.39 6.01 10.53
C LEU A 121 -14.28 5.26 11.53
N TYR A 122 -13.88 5.26 12.80
CA TYR A 122 -14.63 4.66 13.90
C TYR A 122 -15.40 5.75 14.65
N PRO A 123 -16.65 6.08 14.27
CA PRO A 123 -17.36 7.25 14.79
C PRO A 123 -17.72 7.15 16.28
N ALA A 124 -17.76 5.95 16.83
CA ALA A 124 -18.04 5.71 18.25
C ALA A 124 -16.80 5.88 19.14
N GLU A 125 -15.60 5.94 18.55
CA GLU A 125 -14.34 6.05 19.28
C GLU A 125 -14.05 7.52 19.61
N LYS A 126 -13.66 7.77 20.87
CA LYS A 126 -13.38 9.12 21.37
C LYS A 126 -11.89 9.43 21.39
N ASP A 127 -11.06 8.40 21.44
CA ASP A 127 -9.61 8.54 21.31
C ASP A 127 -9.26 8.90 19.86
N PRO A 128 -8.72 10.11 19.59
CA PRO A 128 -8.44 10.54 18.22
C PRO A 128 -7.42 9.64 17.51
N THR A 129 -6.56 8.93 18.26
CA THR A 129 -5.57 7.98 17.70
C THR A 129 -6.21 6.68 17.21
N LYS A 130 -7.43 6.36 17.67
CA LYS A 130 -8.18 5.14 17.33
C LYS A 130 -9.40 5.42 16.47
N ALA A 131 -9.92 6.66 16.51
CA ALA A 131 -11.04 7.09 15.69
C ALA A 131 -10.72 7.09 14.20
N ASN A 132 -9.46 7.36 13.83
CA ASN A 132 -8.98 7.38 12.45
C ASN A 132 -7.80 6.43 12.31
N VAL A 133 -8.05 5.22 11.83
CA VAL A 133 -6.98 4.24 11.57
C VAL A 133 -6.59 4.34 10.11
N MET A 134 -5.35 4.69 9.84
CA MET A 134 -4.78 4.78 8.49
C MET A 134 -3.66 3.76 8.35
N ALA A 135 -3.66 3.00 7.27
CA ALA A 135 -2.63 2.00 7.04
C ALA A 135 -2.41 1.78 5.56
N TYR A 136 -1.20 1.37 5.23
CA TYR A 136 -0.80 0.98 3.88
C TYR A 136 -0.21 -0.43 3.87
N GLY A 137 -0.39 -1.14 2.77
CA GLY A 137 0.18 -2.48 2.64
C GLY A 137 -0.31 -3.22 1.40
N LEU A 138 0.16 -4.46 1.27
CA LEU A 138 -0.24 -5.37 0.20
C LEU A 138 -1.52 -6.13 0.55
N SER A 139 -2.48 -6.15 -0.37
CA SER A 139 -3.72 -6.89 -0.23
C SER A 139 -4.07 -7.66 -1.51
N SER A 140 -4.49 -8.93 -1.34
CA SER A 140 -5.15 -9.73 -2.39
C SER A 140 -6.67 -9.64 -2.32
N ALA A 141 -7.24 -8.93 -1.33
CA ALA A 141 -8.68 -8.76 -1.24
C ALA A 141 -9.20 -7.98 -2.46
N PRO A 142 -10.47 -8.19 -2.87
CA PRO A 142 -11.10 -7.31 -3.85
C PRO A 142 -11.10 -5.86 -3.35
N LYS A 143 -11.06 -4.89 -4.28
CA LYS A 143 -11.29 -3.48 -3.94
C LYS A 143 -12.61 -3.38 -3.17
N PRO A 144 -12.65 -2.72 -1.99
CA PRO A 144 -13.88 -2.56 -1.25
C PRO A 144 -14.96 -1.86 -2.09
N ALA A 145 -16.22 -2.28 -1.91
CA ALA A 145 -17.37 -1.72 -2.59
C ALA A 145 -18.47 -1.36 -1.58
N GLY A 146 -19.22 -0.29 -1.88
CA GLY A 146 -20.25 0.27 -1.02
C GLY A 146 -19.71 1.34 -0.05
N PRO A 147 -20.51 1.76 0.95
CA PRO A 147 -20.15 2.83 1.87
C PRO A 147 -19.20 2.40 2.99
N ASP A 148 -19.14 1.09 3.27
CA ASP A 148 -18.40 0.52 4.38
C ASP A 148 -17.39 -0.54 3.91
N ALA A 149 -16.39 -0.83 4.74
CA ALA A 149 -15.41 -1.89 4.54
C ALA A 149 -15.22 -2.71 5.83
N CYS A 150 -14.58 -3.88 5.71
CA CYS A 150 -14.10 -4.63 6.88
C CYS A 150 -13.01 -3.83 7.61
N PRO A 151 -12.63 -4.18 8.86
CA PRO A 151 -11.39 -3.66 9.44
C PRO A 151 -10.20 -3.86 8.49
N ILE A 152 -9.15 -3.05 8.65
CA ILE A 152 -8.01 -3.11 7.73
C ILE A 152 -7.24 -4.42 7.93
N PHE A 153 -7.14 -5.20 6.86
CA PHE A 153 -6.34 -6.43 6.81
C PHE A 153 -5.53 -6.43 5.52
N HIS A 154 -4.22 -6.21 5.64
CA HIS A 154 -3.29 -6.20 4.50
C HIS A 154 -2.58 -7.54 4.40
N TYR A 155 -3.28 -8.49 3.77
CA TYR A 155 -2.75 -9.82 3.45
C TYR A 155 -2.77 -10.08 1.96
N PHE A 156 -1.71 -10.71 1.46
CA PHE A 156 -1.66 -11.24 0.11
C PHE A 156 -1.37 -12.74 0.12
N THR A 157 -1.81 -13.42 -0.95
CA THR A 157 -1.61 -14.85 -1.13
C THR A 157 -0.12 -15.17 -1.29
N TRP A 158 0.43 -15.98 -0.38
CA TRP A 158 1.83 -16.41 -0.44
C TRP A 158 2.03 -17.77 0.26
N PRO A 159 2.28 -18.86 -0.49
CA PRO A 159 2.44 -20.19 0.10
C PRO A 159 3.57 -20.25 1.14
N PRO A 160 3.40 -21.05 2.22
CA PRO A 160 2.33 -22.03 2.45
C PRO A 160 1.04 -21.47 3.08
N GLY A 161 0.98 -20.19 3.43
CA GLY A 161 -0.19 -19.54 4.03
C GLY A 161 -0.53 -18.26 3.27
N GLY A 162 -0.49 -17.13 3.98
CA GLY A 162 -0.35 -15.82 3.35
C GLY A 162 0.84 -15.05 3.89
N ALA A 163 0.95 -13.81 3.43
CA ALA A 163 1.94 -12.86 3.88
C ALA A 163 1.31 -11.47 4.05
N SER A 164 1.94 -10.63 4.86
CA SER A 164 1.61 -9.23 5.03
C SER A 164 2.86 -8.39 4.83
N PHE A 165 2.77 -7.30 4.08
CA PHE A 165 3.80 -6.28 4.07
C PHE A 165 3.14 -4.91 4.09
N GLY A 166 3.32 -4.16 5.17
CA GLY A 166 2.60 -2.91 5.39
C GLY A 166 2.90 -2.28 6.74
N GLY A 167 2.29 -1.12 6.98
CA GLY A 167 2.47 -0.31 8.18
C GLY A 167 1.23 0.53 8.49
N VAL A 168 1.20 1.08 9.70
CA VAL A 168 0.15 2.00 10.16
C VAL A 168 0.72 3.41 10.12
N TYR A 169 -0.03 4.34 9.52
CA TYR A 169 0.29 5.76 9.60
C TYR A 169 -0.40 6.37 10.82
N ASN A 170 0.39 6.93 11.74
CA ASN A 170 -0.11 7.66 12.89
C ASN A 170 0.27 9.14 12.79
N PRO A 171 -0.67 10.06 12.48
CA PRO A 171 -0.39 11.49 12.38
C PRO A 171 -0.07 12.13 13.74
N LEU A 172 -0.22 11.41 14.84
CA LEU A 172 0.05 11.87 16.20
C LEU A 172 1.37 11.29 16.78
N ASP A 173 2.17 10.57 15.97
CA ASP A 173 3.47 10.08 16.41
C ASP A 173 4.47 11.23 16.63
N THR A 174 4.91 11.43 17.87
CA THR A 174 5.86 12.49 18.26
C THR A 174 7.26 11.94 18.55
N THR A 175 7.60 10.75 18.06
CA THR A 175 8.91 10.14 18.32
C THR A 175 10.05 11.06 17.83
N PRO A 176 11.00 11.44 18.72
CA PRO A 176 12.07 12.36 18.36
C PRO A 176 12.92 11.88 17.18
N GLY A 177 13.24 12.78 16.25
CA GLY A 177 14.06 12.47 15.07
C GLY A 177 13.27 12.06 13.82
N ASN A 178 11.95 11.94 13.91
CA ASN A 178 11.07 11.80 12.75
C ASN A 178 10.73 13.15 12.12
N GLU A 179 10.42 13.14 10.82
CA GLU A 179 9.82 14.31 10.18
C GLU A 179 8.49 14.67 10.86
N PRO A 180 8.15 15.97 10.97
CA PRO A 180 6.85 16.39 11.49
C PRO A 180 5.71 15.71 10.71
N ASN A 181 4.72 15.21 11.42
CA ASN A 181 3.52 14.68 10.77
C ASN A 181 2.81 15.79 10.01
N VAL A 182 2.10 15.38 8.95
CA VAL A 182 1.30 16.27 8.14
C VAL A 182 -0.17 16.08 8.46
N ASP A 183 -0.91 17.18 8.45
CA ASP A 183 -2.25 17.25 9.05
C ASP A 183 -3.32 16.42 8.31
N THR A 184 -3.04 15.96 7.08
CA THR A 184 -3.98 15.18 6.28
C THR A 184 -3.30 13.97 5.63
N PRO A 185 -4.03 12.85 5.44
CA PRO A 185 -3.49 11.69 4.74
C PRO A 185 -3.12 12.00 3.28
N GLU A 186 -3.81 12.93 2.62
CA GLU A 186 -3.48 13.40 1.28
C GLU A 186 -2.15 14.17 1.28
N ALA A 187 -1.88 14.98 2.31
CA ALA A 187 -0.57 15.61 2.47
C ALA A 187 0.52 14.56 2.73
N TYR A 188 0.21 13.49 3.49
CA TYR A 188 1.17 12.42 3.76
C TYR A 188 1.63 11.73 2.48
N MET A 189 0.73 11.54 1.53
CA MET A 189 1.08 10.99 0.22
C MET A 189 2.11 11.82 -0.54
N ASN A 190 2.27 13.10 -0.22
CA ASN A 190 3.26 13.98 -0.86
C ASN A 190 4.62 14.02 -0.14
N THR A 191 4.78 13.26 0.96
CA THR A 191 6.04 13.20 1.70
C THR A 191 7.05 12.25 1.06
N ALA A 192 8.33 12.53 1.29
CA ALA A 192 9.42 11.62 0.92
C ALA A 192 9.27 10.25 1.61
N GLU A 193 8.88 10.24 2.89
CA GLU A 193 8.62 9.00 3.65
C GLU A 193 7.62 8.12 2.92
N TYR A 194 6.42 8.65 2.59
CA TYR A 194 5.39 7.87 1.91
C TYR A 194 5.85 7.33 0.56
N GLN A 195 6.48 8.16 -0.26
CA GLN A 195 6.92 7.73 -1.59
C GLN A 195 7.99 6.64 -1.53
N ASN A 196 8.93 6.76 -0.60
CA ASN A 196 9.93 5.73 -0.36
C ASN A 196 9.29 4.45 0.20
N VAL A 197 8.32 4.55 1.12
CA VAL A 197 7.63 3.37 1.67
C VAL A 197 6.82 2.67 0.59
N LYS A 198 6.06 3.42 -0.22
CA LYS A 198 5.31 2.87 -1.35
C LYS A 198 6.23 2.13 -2.32
N ARG A 199 7.36 2.73 -2.72
CA ARG A 199 8.35 2.07 -3.58
C ARG A 199 8.92 0.80 -2.93
N MET A 200 9.26 0.84 -1.64
CA MET A 200 9.75 -0.33 -0.93
C MET A 200 8.72 -1.47 -0.96
N ILE A 201 7.49 -1.20 -0.55
CA ILE A 201 6.44 -2.24 -0.45
C ILE A 201 6.09 -2.79 -1.84
N THR A 202 5.96 -1.92 -2.85
CA THR A 202 5.64 -2.34 -4.23
C THR A 202 6.79 -3.03 -4.96
N SER A 203 8.04 -2.90 -4.47
CA SER A 203 9.20 -3.63 -5.00
C SER A 203 9.28 -5.10 -4.56
N LEU A 204 8.44 -5.52 -3.59
CA LEU A 204 8.44 -6.89 -3.08
C LEU A 204 8.16 -7.87 -4.21
N ARG A 205 9.01 -8.90 -4.32
CA ARG A 205 8.96 -9.90 -5.40
C ARG A 205 9.59 -11.22 -4.95
N PRO A 206 9.28 -12.34 -5.64
CA PRO A 206 10.01 -13.58 -5.45
C PRO A 206 11.52 -13.39 -5.65
N ALA A 207 12.33 -14.03 -4.83
CA ALA A 207 13.77 -13.97 -4.97
C ALA A 207 14.28 -14.94 -6.05
N GLY A 208 15.33 -14.52 -6.77
CA GLY A 208 15.99 -15.36 -7.78
C GLY A 208 15.25 -15.51 -9.11
N GLN A 209 14.29 -14.61 -9.39
CA GLN A 209 13.77 -14.40 -10.75
C GLN A 209 14.54 -13.31 -11.48
#